data_AF-A0A8J7TZH7-F1
#
_entry.id   AF-A0A8J7TZH7-F1
#
_cell.length_a   1.000
_cell.length_b   1.000
_cell.length_c   1.000
_cell.angle_alpha   90.00
_cell.angle_beta   90.00
_cell.angle_gamma   90.00
#
_symmetry.space_group_name_H-M   'P 1'
#
loop_
_entity.id
_entity.type
_entity.pdbx_description
1 polymer ?
#
loop_
_entity_poly.entity_id
_entity_poly.type
_entity_poly.pdbx_seq_one_letter_code
_entity_poly.pdbx_strand_id
1 'polypeptide(L)' 'VPVVCTDLPALREVAGEQATLVPFGDADALAHAMIAALADPPSAQVLADRRAHAAGFTWRRCADRTVDAYHRAAEH' A
#
# COMPACT_ATOMS: atom_id res chain seq x y z
N VAL A 1 -8.11 5.66 5.50
CA VAL A 1 -9.08 5.46 4.41
C VAL A 1 -8.97 4.03 3.90
N PRO A 2 -10.03 3.42 3.37
CA PRO A 2 -9.91 2.18 2.62
C PRO A 2 -9.12 2.40 1.32
N VAL A 3 -8.38 1.38 0.89
CA VAL A 3 -7.67 1.35 -0.39
C VAL A 3 -8.21 0.17 -1.19
N VAL A 4 -8.66 0.45 -2.41
CA VAL A 4 -9.02 -0.55 -3.41
C VAL A 4 -8.09 -0.33 -4.59
N CYS A 5 -7.37 -1.36 -5.02
CA CYS A 5 -6.47 -1.26 -6.16
C CYS A 5 -6.40 -2.57 -6.95
N THR A 6 -5.86 -2.51 -8.16
CA THR A 6 -5.72 -3.69 -9.01
C THR A 6 -4.66 -4.64 -8.47
N ASP A 7 -4.87 -5.91 -8.73
CA ASP A 7 -4.00 -7.01 -8.36
C ASP A 7 -2.76 -7.06 -9.27
N LEU A 8 -1.79 -6.19 -8.98
CA LEU A 8 -0.49 -6.13 -9.66
C LEU A 8 0.63 -6.41 -8.66
N PRO A 9 1.77 -7.02 -9.08
CA PRO A 9 2.87 -7.36 -8.17
C PRO A 9 3.36 -6.17 -7.32
N ALA A 10 3.56 -5.00 -7.94
CA ALA A 10 4.01 -3.80 -7.21
C ALA A 10 2.98 -3.31 -6.17
N LEU A 11 1.68 -3.48 -6.46
CA LEU A 11 0.62 -3.08 -5.54
C LEU A 11 0.47 -4.08 -4.40
N ARG A 12 0.68 -5.39 -4.64
CA ARG A 12 0.78 -6.38 -3.57
C ARG A 12 1.96 -6.10 -2.64
N GLU A 13 3.12 -5.79 -3.22
CA GLU A 13 4.32 -5.46 -2.45
C GLU A 13 4.10 -4.25 -1.53
N VAL A 14 3.53 -3.18 -2.08
CA VAL A 14 3.34 -1.93 -1.32
C VAL A 14 2.17 -2.02 -0.35
N ALA A 15 1.04 -2.59 -0.75
CA ALA A 15 -0.17 -2.60 0.07
C ALA A 15 -0.14 -3.67 1.16
N GLY A 16 0.59 -4.78 0.97
CA GLY A 16 0.47 -5.94 1.85
C GLY A 16 -0.99 -6.36 2.03
N GLU A 17 -1.40 -6.57 3.27
CA GLU A 17 -2.79 -6.93 3.64
C GLU A 17 -3.70 -5.71 3.86
N GLN A 18 -3.22 -4.51 3.54
CA GLN A 18 -3.89 -3.25 3.92
C GLN A 18 -4.84 -2.70 2.85
N ALA A 19 -4.99 -3.38 1.71
CA ALA A 19 -5.88 -3.01 0.60
C ALA A 19 -6.75 -4.17 0.12
N THR A 20 -7.89 -3.84 -0.48
CA THR A 20 -8.69 -4.78 -1.26
C THR A 20 -8.14 -4.83 -2.69
N LEU A 21 -7.77 -6.03 -3.14
CA LEU A 21 -7.23 -6.25 -4.49
C LEU A 21 -8.33 -6.77 -5.43
N VAL A 22 -8.39 -6.22 -6.64
CA VAL A 22 -9.32 -6.62 -7.70
C VAL A 22 -8.57 -6.99 -8.98
N PRO A 23 -9.09 -7.85 -9.87
CA PRO A 23 -8.39 -8.20 -11.11
C PRO A 23 -8.07 -6.98 -11.98
N PHE A 24 -6.91 -6.99 -12.63
CA PHE A 24 -6.54 -5.93 -13.57
C PHE A 24 -7.47 -5.95 -14.79
N GLY A 25 -7.95 -4.77 -15.18
CA GLY A 25 -8.86 -4.60 -16.33
C GLY A 25 -10.33 -4.89 -16.05
N ASP A 26 -10.66 -5.35 -14.84
CA ASP A 26 -12.04 -5.62 -14.43
C ASP A 26 -12.67 -4.38 -13.77
N ALA A 27 -13.27 -3.54 -14.60
CA ALA A 27 -13.91 -2.30 -14.17
C ALA A 27 -15.12 -2.56 -13.25
N ASP A 28 -15.87 -3.65 -13.49
CA ASP A 28 -17.02 -4.02 -12.67
C ASP A 28 -16.57 -4.45 -11.28
N ALA A 29 -15.55 -5.30 -11.16
CA ALA A 29 -14.99 -5.68 -9.87
C ALA A 29 -14.46 -4.47 -9.08
N LEU A 30 -13.78 -3.53 -9.75
CA LEU A 30 -13.32 -2.30 -9.12
C LEU A 30 -14.48 -1.46 -8.59
N ALA A 31 -15.53 -1.24 -9.39
CA ALA A 31 -16.69 -0.47 -8.99
C ALA A 31 -17.40 -1.10 -7.77
N HIS A 32 -17.63 -2.41 -7.80
CA HIS A 32 -18.25 -3.14 -6.68
C HIS A 32 -17.42 -3.01 -5.40
N ALA A 33 -16.10 -3.19 -5.48
CA ALA A 33 -15.21 -3.08 -4.32
C ALA A 33 -15.17 -1.65 -3.75
N MET A 34 -15.20 -0.62 -4.60
CA MET A 34 -15.27 0.78 -4.16
C MET A 34 -16.59 1.07 -3.42
N ILE A 35 -17.72 0.59 -3.95
CA ILE A 35 -19.03 0.74 -3.29
C ILE A 35 -19.03 0.04 -1.93
N ALA A 36 -18.56 -1.21 -1.88
CA ALA A 36 -18.47 -1.97 -0.62
C ALA A 36 -17.61 -1.26 0.43
N ALA A 37 -16.45 -0.71 0.02
CA ALA A 37 -15.56 0.02 0.93
C ALA A 37 -16.16 1.30 1.53
N LEU A 38 -17.17 1.89 0.87
CA LEU A 38 -17.91 3.05 1.37
C LEU A 38 -19.11 2.64 2.23
N ALA A 39 -19.76 1.52 1.90
CA ALA A 39 -20.94 1.02 2.60
C ALA A 39 -20.60 0.45 3.99
N ASP A 40 -19.42 -0.15 4.15
CA ASP A 40 -18.96 -0.74 5.42
C ASP A 40 -17.59 -0.15 5.83
N PRO A 41 -17.59 0.97 6.58
CA PRO A 41 -16.35 1.59 7.03
C PRO A 41 -15.52 0.66 7.94
N PRO A 42 -14.20 0.57 7.74
CA PRO A 42 -13.33 -0.27 8.56
C PRO A 42 -13.34 0.16 10.03
N SER A 43 -13.18 -0.82 10.93
CA SER A 43 -13.05 -0.54 12.37
C SER A 43 -11.86 0.38 12.68
N ALA A 44 -11.90 1.03 13.85
CA ALA A 44 -10.81 1.89 14.30
C ALA A 44 -9.46 1.15 14.36
N GLN A 45 -9.47 -0.13 14.74
CA GLN A 45 -8.27 -0.97 14.77
C GLN A 45 -7.71 -1.18 13.36
N VAL A 46 -8.55 -1.58 12.39
CA VAL A 46 -8.11 -1.74 10.99
C VAL A 46 -7.54 -0.43 10.44
N LEU A 47 -8.15 0.71 10.76
CA LEU A 47 -7.61 2.01 10.37
C LEU A 47 -6.27 2.34 11.05
N ALA A 48 -6.06 1.92 12.29
CA ALA A 48 -4.79 2.08 12.98
C ALA A 48 -3.69 1.23 12.32
N ASP A 49 -3.99 -0.03 12.01
CA ASP A 49 -3.05 -0.96 11.37
C ASP A 49 -2.63 -0.45 9.97
N ARG A 50 -3.60 0.02 9.18
CA ARG A 50 -3.35 0.67 7.89
C ARG A 50 -2.44 1.89 8.01
N ARG A 51 -2.66 2.74 9.03
CA ARG A 51 -1.82 3.91 9.29
C ARG A 51 -0.42 3.50 9.74
N ALA A 52 -0.29 2.46 10.56
CA ALA A 52 0.98 1.94 11.02
C ALA A 52 1.82 1.38 9.84
N HIS A 53 1.18 0.64 8.93
CA HIS A 53 1.82 0.19 7.69
C HIS A 53 2.32 1.36 6.85
N ALA A 54 1.46 2.35 6.60
CA ALA A 54 1.81 3.54 5.82
C ALA A 54 2.93 4.37 6.47
N ALA A 55 3.01 4.41 7.81
CA ALA A 55 4.02 5.17 8.55
C ALA A 55 5.46 4.69 8.27
N GLY A 56 5.65 3.47 7.75
CA GLY A 56 6.96 2.95 7.34
C GLY A 56 7.49 3.54 6.02
N PHE A 57 6.66 4.24 5.25
CA PHE A 57 7.00 4.83 3.96
C PHE A 57 7.19 6.35 4.10
N THR A 58 8.38 6.77 4.51
CA THR A 58 8.73 8.19 4.65
C THR A 58 9.84 8.59 3.68
N TRP A 59 9.83 9.86 3.27
CA TRP A 59 10.91 10.42 2.46
C TRP A 59 12.28 10.35 3.15
N ARG A 60 12.32 10.57 4.47
CA ARG A 60 13.56 10.45 5.24
C ARG A 60 14.14 9.04 5.16
N ARG A 61 13.33 8.02 5.45
CA ARG A 61 13.77 6.63 5.35
C ARG A 61 14.20 6.24 3.93
N CYS A 62 13.51 6.76 2.90
CA CYS A 62 13.89 6.56 1.51
C CYS A 62 15.28 7.16 1.21
N ALA A 63 15.52 8.41 1.64
CA ALA A 63 16.79 9.09 1.48
C ALA A 63 17.92 8.36 2.21
N ASP A 64 17.72 8.01 3.48
CA ASP A 64 18.72 7.31 4.30
C ASP A 64 19.11 5.98 3.64
N ARG A 65 18.13 5.16 3.23
CA ARG A 65 18.40 3.88 2.53
C ARG A 65 19.13 4.05 1.19
N THR A 66 18.88 5.16 0.51
CA THR A 66 19.54 5.47 -0.77
C THR A 66 20.99 5.87 -0.54
N VAL A 67 21.25 6.73 0.45
CA VAL A 67 22.61 7.12 0.87
C VAL A 67 23.41 5.90 1.33
N ASP A 68 22.82 5.03 2.15
CA ASP A 68 23.44 3.76 2.56
C ASP A 68 23.82 2.88 1.36
N ALA A 69 22.97 2.83 0.33
CA ALA A 69 23.26 2.08 -0.89
C ALA A 69 24.44 2.68 -1.66
N TYR A 70 24.57 4.01 -1.71
CA TYR A 70 25.71 4.68 -2.33
C TYR A 70 27.01 4.43 -1.56
N HIS A 71 26.98 4.50 -0.22
CA HIS A 71 28.16 4.15 0.59
C HIS A 71 28.64 2.73 0.32
N ARG A 72 27.73 1.74 0.33
CA ARG A 72 28.07 0.34 0.01
C ARG A 72 28.66 0.17 -1.39
N ALA A 73 28.14 0.91 -2.38
CA ALA A 73 28.64 0.83 -3.75
C ALA A 73 30.03 1.47 -3.92
N ALA A 74 30.38 2.45 -3.10
CA ALA A 74 31.67 3.16 -3.15
C ALA A 74 32.79 2.48 -2.34
N GLU A 75 32.45 1.56 -1.44
CA GLU A 75 33.42 0.74 -0.68
C GLU A 75 33.96 -0.46 -1.48
N HIS A 76 33.50 -0.65 -2.72
CA HIS A 76 33.94 -1.66 -3.68
C HIS A 76 34.71 -1.04 -4.85
#